data_AF-A0A8B6ETL9-F1
#
_entry.id   AF-A0A8B6ETL9-F1
#
_cell.length_a   1.000
_cell.length_b   1.000
_cell.length_c   1.000
_cell.angle_alpha   90.00
_cell.angle_beta   90.00
_cell.angle_gamma   90.00
#
_symmetry.space_group_name_H-M   'P 1'
#
loop_
_entity.id
_entity.type
_entity.pdbx_description
1 polymer ?
#
loop_
_entity_poly.entity_id
_entity_poly.type
_entity_poly.pdbx_seq_one_letter_code
_entity_poly.pdbx_strand_id
1 'polypeptide(L)'
;IVCNNSSGIDVDKWDYFARDCQLLGIKNTFDHHRFMKFVRVINVGDPGRLQICFKDKEAETLYGMYLIRATLQRRAYKHRVVNAIEFMIKDALVSAGTTITIPGENGKPRSLSKCIDDCEAYTKLNDSIFNMIILSTDDALDEARKILQRIERRQLYRCVGETVSLEADMKK
;
A
#
# COMPACT_ATOMS: atom_id res chain seq x y z
N ILE A 1 -15.12 9.32 8.90
CA ILE A 1 -14.41 10.43 8.20
C ILE A 1 -13.03 9.97 7.75
N VAL A 2 -12.09 9.71 8.67
CA VAL A 2 -10.69 9.35 8.35
C VAL A 2 -10.52 7.90 7.85
N CYS A 3 -11.03 6.93 8.61
CA CYS A 3 -11.02 5.51 8.25
C CYS A 3 -12.43 4.97 8.46
N ASN A 4 -13.11 4.57 7.37
CA ASN A 4 -14.50 4.13 7.43
C ASN A 4 -14.59 2.61 7.24
N ASN A 5 -14.60 1.87 8.35
CA ASN A 5 -14.67 0.40 8.31
C ASN A 5 -16.03 -0.15 7.85
N SER A 6 -17.09 0.67 7.83
CA SER A 6 -18.43 0.20 7.46
C SER A 6 -18.63 0.07 5.96
N SER A 7 -18.14 1.04 5.18
CA SER A 7 -18.31 1.08 3.72
C SER A 7 -17.02 1.27 2.93
N GLY A 8 -15.93 1.64 3.62
CA GLY A 8 -14.68 2.04 3.00
C GLY A 8 -14.72 3.43 2.36
N ILE A 9 -15.79 4.23 2.51
CA ILE A 9 -15.85 5.59 1.95
C ILE A 9 -15.25 6.58 2.96
N ASP A 10 -14.04 7.07 2.69
CA ASP A 10 -13.30 7.98 3.56
C ASP A 10 -12.35 8.91 2.77
N VAL A 11 -11.87 9.95 3.47
CA VAL A 11 -11.04 11.01 2.87
C VAL A 11 -9.64 10.52 2.49
N ASP A 12 -9.14 9.46 3.12
CA ASP A 12 -7.88 8.81 2.77
C ASP A 12 -7.90 8.37 1.29
N LYS A 13 -8.96 7.67 0.90
CA LYS A 13 -9.15 7.23 -0.50
C LYS A 13 -9.28 8.39 -1.47
N TRP A 14 -9.94 9.46 -1.06
CA TRP A 14 -10.16 10.59 -1.94
C TRP A 14 -8.85 11.29 -2.29
N ASP A 15 -7.95 11.45 -1.30
CA ASP A 15 -6.62 12.02 -1.53
C ASP A 15 -5.77 11.11 -2.42
N TYR A 16 -5.58 9.84 -2.04
CA TYR A 16 -4.66 8.99 -2.80
C TYR A 16 -5.22 8.65 -4.19
N PHE A 17 -6.53 8.58 -4.41
CA PHE A 17 -7.07 8.47 -5.77
C PHE A 17 -6.69 9.66 -6.63
N ALA A 18 -6.84 10.88 -6.12
CA ALA A 18 -6.50 12.08 -6.87
C ALA A 18 -4.98 12.17 -7.13
N ARG A 19 -4.18 11.97 -6.08
CA ARG A 19 -2.71 12.01 -6.12
C ARG A 19 -2.15 10.95 -7.07
N ASP A 20 -2.55 9.69 -6.90
CA ASP A 20 -1.99 8.59 -7.68
C ASP A 20 -2.45 8.65 -9.13
N CYS A 21 -3.71 9.02 -9.39
CA CYS A 21 -4.17 9.24 -10.75
C CYS A 21 -3.36 10.31 -11.47
N GLN A 22 -3.07 11.43 -10.79
CA GLN A 22 -2.24 12.50 -11.33
C GLN A 22 -0.82 12.02 -11.64
N LEU A 23 -0.17 11.30 -10.71
CA LEU A 23 1.20 10.82 -10.87
C LEU A 23 1.34 9.67 -11.88
N LEU A 24 0.33 8.82 -12.00
CA LEU A 24 0.32 7.66 -12.88
C LEU A 24 -0.23 7.96 -14.29
N GLY A 25 -0.73 9.18 -14.53
CA GLY A 25 -1.38 9.53 -15.79
C GLY A 25 -2.70 8.79 -16.02
N ILE A 26 -3.41 8.43 -14.95
CA ILE A 26 -4.73 7.79 -14.99
C ILE A 26 -5.77 8.87 -14.74
N LYS A 27 -6.88 8.88 -15.49
CA LYS A 27 -7.96 9.85 -15.25
C LYS A 27 -8.73 9.49 -13.97
N ASN A 28 -8.71 10.39 -12.98
CA ASN A 28 -9.63 10.33 -11.85
C ASN A 28 -11.00 10.88 -12.27
N THR A 29 -12.05 10.08 -12.19
CA THR A 29 -13.43 10.48 -12.49
C THR A 29 -14.26 10.81 -11.24
N PHE A 30 -13.69 10.71 -10.03
CA PHE A 30 -14.38 10.97 -8.78
C PHE A 30 -14.04 12.38 -8.27
N ASP A 31 -15.04 13.26 -8.33
CA ASP A 31 -14.95 14.63 -7.81
C ASP A 31 -15.42 14.66 -6.35
N HIS A 32 -14.46 14.52 -5.44
CA HIS A 32 -14.74 14.54 -4.00
C HIS A 32 -15.20 15.93 -3.51
N HIS A 33 -14.80 17.03 -4.15
CA HIS A 33 -15.25 18.38 -3.78
C HIS A 33 -16.74 18.56 -4.05
N ARG A 34 -17.22 18.10 -5.22
CA ARG A 34 -18.66 18.06 -5.51
C ARG A 34 -19.39 17.11 -4.57
N PHE A 35 -18.84 15.92 -4.35
CA PHE A 35 -19.46 14.91 -3.51
C PHE A 35 -19.70 15.43 -2.08
N MET A 36 -18.71 16.09 -1.47
CA MET A 36 -18.82 16.67 -0.12
C MET A 36 -19.99 17.66 0.02
N LYS A 37 -20.36 18.41 -1.02
CA LYS A 37 -21.49 19.37 -0.96
C LYS A 37 -22.83 18.66 -0.72
N PHE A 38 -22.94 17.39 -1.11
CA PHE A 38 -24.14 16.56 -0.97
C PHE A 38 -24.12 15.64 0.26
N VAL A 39 -23.12 15.78 1.14
CA VAL A 39 -23.01 15.02 2.38
C VAL A 39 -23.79 15.70 3.50
N ARG A 40 -24.54 14.92 4.28
CA ARG A 40 -25.27 15.36 5.49
C ARG A 40 -25.11 14.33 6.60
N VAL A 41 -25.37 14.74 7.83
CA VAL A 41 -25.46 13.83 8.98
C VAL A 41 -26.93 13.64 9.31
N ILE A 42 -27.42 12.41 9.30
CA ILE A 42 -28.82 12.08 9.62
C ILE A 42 -28.88 10.87 10.56
N ASN A 43 -30.02 10.69 11.22
CA ASN A 43 -30.31 9.54 12.08
C ASN A 43 -30.69 8.34 11.20
N VAL A 44 -30.01 7.21 11.34
CA VAL A 44 -30.21 6.01 10.50
C VAL A 44 -30.52 4.80 11.38
N GLY A 45 -31.75 4.29 11.27
CA GLY A 45 -32.24 3.19 12.10
C GLY A 45 -32.73 3.71 13.45
N ASP A 46 -32.14 3.20 14.54
CA ASP A 46 -32.54 3.56 15.90
C ASP A 46 -32.26 5.04 16.23
N PRO A 47 -33.11 5.68 17.05
CA PRO A 47 -32.89 7.05 17.49
C PRO A 47 -31.52 7.25 18.14
N GLY A 48 -30.70 8.13 17.56
CA GLY A 48 -29.39 8.53 18.10
C GLY A 48 -28.21 7.99 17.29
N ARG A 49 -28.48 7.11 16.31
CA ARG A 49 -27.46 6.59 15.40
C ARG A 49 -27.24 7.54 14.23
N LEU A 50 -26.49 8.62 14.49
CA LEU A 50 -26.10 9.58 13.46
C LEU A 50 -25.06 8.97 12.51
N GLN A 51 -25.34 9.02 11.22
CA GLN A 51 -24.43 8.59 10.16
C GLN A 51 -24.24 9.68 9.12
N ILE A 52 -23.07 9.64 8.48
CA ILE A 52 -22.79 10.43 7.28
C ILE A 52 -23.54 9.77 6.12
N CYS A 53 -24.46 10.52 5.52
CA CYS A 53 -25.23 10.10 4.36
C CYS A 53 -25.00 11.06 3.20
N PHE A 54 -25.16 10.53 1.99
CA PHE A 54 -25.04 11.27 0.74
C PHE A 54 -26.41 11.35 0.07
N LYS A 55 -26.61 12.39 -0.74
CA LYS A 55 -27.83 12.54 -1.52
C LYS A 55 -27.97 11.40 -2.52
N ASP A 56 -29.20 10.87 -2.65
CA ASP A 56 -29.59 9.80 -3.57
C ASP A 56 -28.97 9.89 -4.97
N LYS A 57 -29.00 11.07 -5.60
CA LYS A 57 -28.46 11.30 -6.94
C LYS A 57 -26.94 11.11 -7.08
N GLU A 58 -26.20 11.02 -5.97
CA GLU A 58 -24.76 10.77 -5.97
C GLU A 58 -24.41 9.28 -5.93
N ALA A 59 -25.41 8.39 -6.02
CA ALA A 59 -25.19 6.94 -6.11
C ALA A 59 -24.25 6.57 -7.27
N GLU A 60 -24.46 7.14 -8.46
CA GLU A 60 -23.57 6.91 -9.62
C GLU A 60 -22.14 7.42 -9.37
N THR A 61 -22.00 8.58 -8.71
CA THR A 61 -20.69 9.13 -8.32
C THR A 61 -19.92 8.14 -7.43
N LEU A 62 -20.60 7.48 -6.49
CA LEU A 62 -20.00 6.45 -5.64
C LEU A 62 -19.64 5.18 -6.40
N TYR A 63 -20.47 4.71 -7.33
CA TYR A 63 -20.09 3.61 -8.22
C TYR A 63 -18.82 3.95 -9.01
N GLY A 64 -18.72 5.18 -9.53
CA GLY A 64 -17.51 5.68 -10.18
C GLY A 64 -16.28 5.64 -9.28
N MET A 65 -16.42 5.98 -8.00
CA MET A 65 -15.35 5.90 -7.00
C MET A 65 -14.80 4.46 -6.88
N TYR A 66 -15.68 3.46 -6.76
CA TYR A 66 -15.25 2.05 -6.69
C TYR A 66 -14.62 1.56 -8.00
N LEU A 67 -15.09 2.06 -9.16
CA LEU A 67 -14.49 1.74 -10.45
C LEU A 67 -13.05 2.28 -10.57
N ILE A 68 -12.78 3.49 -10.09
CA ILE A 68 -11.42 4.05 -10.03
C ILE A 68 -10.54 3.19 -9.13
N ARG A 69 -11.04 2.81 -7.94
CA ARG A 69 -10.31 1.91 -7.04
C ARG A 69 -9.92 0.61 -7.75
N ALA A 70 -10.87 -0.04 -8.42
CA ALA A 70 -10.61 -1.28 -9.17
C ALA A 70 -9.64 -1.07 -10.34
N THR A 71 -9.63 0.13 -10.93
CA THR A 71 -8.71 0.50 -12.02
C THR A 71 -7.29 0.68 -11.48
N LEU A 72 -7.10 1.46 -10.41
CA LEU A 72 -5.81 1.68 -9.76
C LEU A 72 -5.22 0.36 -9.24
N GLN A 73 -6.05 -0.46 -8.60
CA GLN A 73 -5.65 -1.79 -8.12
C GLN A 73 -5.10 -2.67 -9.26
N ARG A 74 -5.81 -2.76 -10.39
CA ARG A 74 -5.38 -3.62 -11.51
C ARG A 74 -4.21 -3.05 -12.31
N ARG A 75 -4.20 -1.74 -12.55
CA ARG A 75 -3.23 -1.12 -13.47
C ARG A 75 -1.94 -0.69 -12.80
N ALA A 76 -1.96 -0.38 -11.51
CA ALA A 76 -0.81 0.16 -10.80
C ALA A 76 -0.42 -0.71 -9.61
N TYR A 77 -1.26 -0.77 -8.57
CA TYR A 77 -0.85 -1.35 -7.29
C TYR A 77 -0.56 -2.85 -7.35
N LYS A 78 -1.32 -3.60 -8.15
CA LYS A 78 -1.09 -5.04 -8.38
C LYS A 78 -0.44 -5.31 -9.74
N HIS A 79 0.20 -4.32 -10.35
CA HIS A 79 0.86 -4.52 -11.62
C HIS A 79 1.94 -5.60 -11.47
N ARG A 80 1.93 -6.62 -12.33
CA ARG A 80 2.80 -7.81 -12.20
C ARG A 80 4.28 -7.49 -12.00
N VAL A 81 4.80 -6.44 -12.62
CA VAL A 81 6.20 -6.02 -12.49
C VAL A 81 6.45 -5.29 -11.16
N VAL A 82 5.48 -4.55 -10.65
CA VAL A 82 5.56 -3.93 -9.32
C VAL A 82 5.64 -5.02 -8.27
N ASN A 83 4.71 -5.98 -8.30
CA ASN A 83 4.72 -7.13 -7.37
C ASN A 83 6.04 -7.91 -7.45
N ALA A 84 6.59 -8.14 -8.66
CA ALA A 84 7.88 -8.82 -8.80
C ALA A 84 9.03 -8.07 -8.11
N ILE A 85 9.07 -6.74 -8.23
CA ILE A 85 10.05 -5.90 -7.55
C ILE A 85 9.82 -5.91 -6.03
N GLU A 86 8.57 -5.78 -5.57
CA GLU A 86 8.23 -5.85 -4.14
C GLU A 86 8.66 -7.18 -3.52
N PHE A 87 8.44 -8.31 -4.20
CA PHE A 87 8.91 -9.61 -3.74
C PHE A 87 10.43 -9.68 -3.66
N MET A 88 11.15 -9.16 -4.66
CA MET A 88 12.61 -9.10 -4.62
C MET A 88 13.13 -8.21 -3.48
N ILE A 89 12.53 -7.04 -3.26
CA ILE A 89 12.90 -6.15 -2.13
C ILE A 89 12.64 -6.87 -0.81
N LYS A 90 11.49 -7.54 -0.66
CA LYS A 90 11.17 -8.33 0.53
C LYS A 90 12.22 -9.42 0.78
N ASP A 91 12.59 -10.19 -0.25
CA ASP A 91 13.60 -11.24 -0.11
C ASP A 91 14.96 -10.68 0.30
N ALA A 92 15.37 -9.54 -0.28
CA ALA A 92 16.59 -8.84 0.11
C ALA A 92 16.54 -8.37 1.58
N LEU A 93 15.42 -7.78 2.02
CA LEU A 93 15.25 -7.31 3.40
C LEU A 93 15.22 -8.47 4.40
N VAL A 94 14.62 -9.61 4.04
CA VAL A 94 14.65 -10.83 4.86
C VAL A 94 16.08 -11.36 4.97
N SER A 95 16.82 -11.42 3.86
CA SER A 95 18.22 -11.85 3.84
C SER A 95 19.14 -10.91 4.64
N ALA A 96 18.87 -9.60 4.66
CA ALA A 96 19.64 -8.61 5.41
C ALA A 96 19.18 -8.45 6.88
N GLY A 97 18.04 -9.04 7.24
CA GLY A 97 17.26 -8.65 8.42
C GLY A 97 17.97 -8.84 9.77
N THR A 98 18.90 -9.78 9.86
CA THR A 98 19.71 -10.02 11.08
C THR A 98 21.03 -9.26 11.09
N THR A 99 21.52 -8.85 9.93
CA THR A 99 22.82 -8.21 9.77
C THR A 99 22.73 -6.69 9.94
N ILE A 100 21.68 -6.07 9.40
CA ILE A 100 21.46 -4.62 9.57
C ILE A 100 20.75 -4.35 10.88
N THR A 101 21.34 -3.45 11.67
CA THR A 101 20.74 -2.93 12.89
C THR A 101 20.55 -1.42 12.82
N ILE A 102 19.40 -0.96 13.31
CA ILE A 102 19.08 0.46 13.45
C ILE A 102 19.14 0.83 14.94
N PRO A 103 19.81 1.94 15.32
CA PRO A 103 19.86 2.37 16.70
C PRO A 103 18.48 2.87 17.17
N GLY A 104 17.90 2.19 18.16
CA GLY A 104 16.68 2.58 18.85
C GLY A 104 16.94 3.31 20.15
N GLU A 105 15.99 3.19 21.08
CA GLU A 105 16.04 3.87 22.37
C GLU A 105 17.35 3.60 23.13
N ASN A 106 17.94 4.67 23.67
CA ASN A 106 19.22 4.64 24.39
C ASN A 106 20.38 4.06 23.56
N GLY A 107 20.30 4.12 22.23
CA GLY A 107 21.30 3.56 21.32
C GLY A 107 21.26 2.04 21.20
N LYS A 108 20.22 1.37 21.73
CA LYS A 108 20.10 -0.09 21.64
C LYS A 108 19.87 -0.51 20.18
N PRO A 109 20.70 -1.38 19.59
CA PRO A 109 20.51 -1.81 18.21
C PRO A 109 19.26 -2.68 18.09
N ARG A 110 18.46 -2.44 17.04
CA ARG A 110 17.30 -3.23 16.65
C ARG A 110 17.51 -3.81 15.27
N SER A 111 17.24 -5.10 15.10
CA SER A 111 17.14 -5.71 13.77
C SER A 111 15.97 -5.13 13.00
N LEU A 112 15.94 -5.30 11.66
CA LEU A 112 14.88 -4.73 10.82
C LEU A 112 13.47 -5.16 11.29
N SER A 113 13.29 -6.44 11.61
CA SER A 113 12.01 -6.98 12.08
C SER A 113 11.62 -6.52 13.48
N LYS A 114 12.55 -5.97 14.26
CA LYS A 114 12.34 -5.48 15.64
C LYS A 114 12.25 -3.97 15.73
N CYS A 115 12.41 -3.25 14.62
CA CYS A 115 12.20 -1.81 14.60
C CYS A 115 10.74 -1.45 14.90
N ILE A 116 9.76 -2.28 14.53
CA ILE A 116 8.33 -2.02 14.82
C ILE A 116 8.02 -1.94 16.33
N ASP A 117 8.88 -2.52 17.18
CA ASP A 117 8.72 -2.56 18.64
C ASP A 117 9.39 -1.34 19.32
N ASP A 118 10.00 -0.43 18.56
CA ASP A 118 10.84 0.67 19.05
C ASP A 118 10.67 1.90 18.13
N CYS A 119 9.92 2.91 18.59
CA CYS A 119 9.57 4.07 17.77
C CYS A 119 10.81 4.88 17.31
N GLU A 120 11.86 4.94 18.13
CA GLU A 120 13.09 5.65 17.76
C GLU A 120 13.81 4.93 16.62
N ALA A 121 13.89 3.59 16.67
CA ALA A 121 14.43 2.79 15.57
C ALA A 121 13.53 2.87 14.33
N TYR A 122 12.21 2.73 14.48
CA TYR A 122 11.27 2.72 13.36
C TYR A 122 11.29 4.01 12.55
N THR A 123 11.43 5.17 13.21
CA THR A 123 11.50 6.47 12.54
C THR A 123 12.73 6.59 11.62
N LYS A 124 13.82 5.87 11.95
CA LYS A 124 15.05 5.84 11.16
C LYS A 124 15.02 4.76 10.07
N LEU A 125 14.09 3.81 10.14
CA LEU A 125 13.90 2.77 9.13
C LEU A 125 13.03 3.31 7.97
N ASN A 126 13.69 3.61 6.85
CA ASN A 126 13.06 4.11 5.63
C ASN A 126 13.78 3.57 4.38
N ASP A 127 13.39 4.03 3.20
CA ASP A 127 13.91 3.57 1.90
C ASP A 127 15.43 3.68 1.74
N SER A 128 16.12 4.46 2.58
CA SER A 128 17.59 4.49 2.63
C SER A 128 18.21 3.11 2.90
N ILE A 129 17.45 2.17 3.50
CA ILE A 129 17.88 0.78 3.70
C ILE A 129 18.32 0.11 2.39
N PHE A 130 17.70 0.47 1.27
CA PHE A 130 18.08 -0.02 -0.05
C PHE A 130 19.54 0.35 -0.37
N ASN A 131 19.88 1.63 -0.19
CA ASN A 131 21.23 2.13 -0.41
C ASN A 131 22.23 1.59 0.61
N MET A 132 21.82 1.40 1.87
CA MET A 132 22.67 0.78 2.90
C MET A 132 23.10 -0.64 2.49
N ILE A 133 22.19 -1.44 1.93
CA ILE A 133 22.50 -2.80 1.46
C ILE A 133 23.40 -2.75 0.21
N ILE A 134 23.06 -1.92 -0.77
CA ILE A 134 23.80 -1.82 -2.05
C ILE A 134 25.24 -1.36 -1.85
N LEU A 135 25.46 -0.37 -0.97
CA LEU A 135 26.77 0.25 -0.75
C LEU A 135 27.61 -0.44 0.32
N SER A 136 27.05 -1.39 1.08
CA SER A 136 27.81 -2.12 2.08
C SER A 136 28.94 -2.93 1.43
N THR A 137 30.03 -3.16 2.17
CA THR A 137 31.10 -4.10 1.82
C THR A 137 31.08 -5.37 2.67
N ASP A 138 30.09 -5.52 3.57
CA ASP A 138 29.96 -6.68 4.45
C ASP A 138 29.50 -7.92 3.67
N ASP A 139 30.26 -9.00 3.74
CA ASP A 139 29.97 -10.28 3.08
C ASP A 139 28.66 -10.90 3.59
N ALA A 140 28.25 -10.61 4.83
CA ALA A 140 26.97 -11.06 5.37
C ALA A 140 25.75 -10.43 4.67
N LEU A 141 25.95 -9.39 3.85
CA LEU A 141 24.92 -8.76 3.03
C LEU A 141 25.01 -9.12 1.54
N ASP A 142 25.92 -9.99 1.14
CA ASP A 142 26.18 -10.31 -0.27
C ASP A 142 24.92 -10.82 -0.99
N GLU A 143 24.16 -11.72 -0.37
CA GLU A 143 22.92 -12.25 -0.96
C GLU A 143 21.84 -11.17 -1.14
N ALA A 144 21.61 -10.34 -0.12
CA ALA A 144 20.68 -9.21 -0.23
C ALA A 144 21.13 -8.22 -1.32
N ARG A 145 22.43 -7.93 -1.39
CA ARG A 145 23.02 -7.03 -2.37
C ARG A 145 22.84 -7.55 -3.80
N LYS A 146 23.09 -8.84 -4.04
CA LYS A 146 22.86 -9.49 -5.35
C LYS A 146 21.41 -9.35 -5.80
N ILE A 147 20.44 -9.52 -4.89
CA ILE A 147 19.02 -9.38 -5.22
C ILE A 147 18.71 -7.93 -5.64
N LEU A 148 19.19 -6.93 -4.90
CA LEU A 148 18.95 -5.52 -5.24
C LEU A 148 19.68 -5.10 -6.53
N GLN A 149 20.91 -5.55 -6.77
CA GLN A 149 21.65 -5.30 -8.01
C GLN A 149 20.93 -5.89 -9.24
N ARG A 150 20.25 -7.03 -9.08
CA ARG A 150 19.39 -7.57 -10.14
C ARG A 150 18.22 -6.64 -10.44
N ILE A 151 17.65 -5.96 -9.45
CA ILE A 151 16.60 -4.96 -9.68
C ILE A 151 17.15 -3.79 -10.51
N GLU A 152 18.32 -3.25 -10.15
CA GLU A 152 18.99 -2.15 -10.87
C GLU A 152 19.29 -2.52 -12.34
N ARG A 153 19.69 -3.78 -12.58
CA ARG A 153 19.95 -4.32 -13.92
C ARG A 153 18.70 -4.83 -14.65
N ARG A 154 17.52 -4.63 -14.06
CA ARG A 154 16.22 -5.11 -14.57
C ARG A 154 16.14 -6.64 -14.78
N GLN A 155 16.93 -7.41 -14.03
CA GLN A 155 16.94 -8.88 -14.01
C GLN A 155 15.91 -9.43 -13.00
N LEU A 156 14.65 -9.09 -13.25
CA LEU A 156 13.54 -9.30 -12.32
C LEU A 156 13.04 -10.76 -12.28
N TYR A 157 12.32 -11.10 -11.21
CA TYR A 157 11.52 -12.33 -11.18
C TYR A 157 10.51 -12.35 -12.34
N ARG A 158 10.33 -13.53 -12.95
CA ARG A 158 9.41 -13.71 -14.06
C ARG A 158 8.04 -14.16 -13.55
N CYS A 159 7.01 -13.40 -13.90
CA CYS A 159 5.62 -13.84 -13.74
C CYS A 159 5.33 -14.94 -14.77
N VAL A 160 5.06 -16.16 -14.29
CA VAL A 160 4.77 -17.33 -15.13
C VAL A 160 3.33 -17.31 -15.65
N GLY A 161 2.39 -16.82 -14.85
CA GLY A 161 0.99 -16.71 -15.22
C GLY A 161 0.14 -16.08 -14.11
N GLU A 162 -1.13 -15.85 -14.44
CA GLU A 162 -2.17 -15.41 -13.52
C GLU A 162 -3.38 -16.33 -13.72
N THR A 163 -4.04 -16.71 -12.63
CA THR A 163 -5.26 -17.50 -12.68
C THR A 163 -6.26 -16.94 -11.66
N VAL A 164 -7.54 -17.17 -11.91
CA VAL A 164 -8.62 -16.82 -10.99
C VAL A 164 -9.27 -18.13 -10.56
N SER A 165 -9.48 -18.29 -9.25
CA SER A 165 -10.24 -19.42 -8.74
C SER A 165 -11.68 -19.33 -9.27
N LEU A 166 -12.12 -20.37 -9.97
CA LEU A 166 -13.53 -20.54 -10.32
C LEU A 166 -14.20 -21.19 -9.10
N GLU A 167 -14.65 -20.40 -8.14
CA GLU A 167 -15.31 -20.94 -6.95
C GLU A 167 -16.68 -21.56 -7.29
N ALA A 168 -16.65 -22.82 -7.73
CA ALA A 168 -17.61 -23.86 -7.38
C ALA A 168 -16.99 -24.91 -6.43
N ASP A 169 -15.68 -24.87 -6.16
CA ASP A 169 -14.95 -25.91 -5.41
C ASP A 169 -14.64 -25.57 -3.94
N MET A 170 -15.31 -24.58 -3.35
CA MET A 170 -15.25 -24.31 -1.90
C MET A 170 -16.57 -24.62 -1.18
N LYS A 171 -17.19 -25.77 -1.51
CA LYS A 171 -18.27 -26.35 -0.68
C LYS A 171 -17.69 -27.19 0.46
N LYS A 172 -17.50 -26.57 1.62
CA LYS A 172 -17.96 -26.96 2.98
C LYS A 172 -17.12 -26.31 4.06
#